data_AF-A0A1F8QXZ7-F1
#
_entry.id   AF-A0A1F8QXZ7-F1
#
_cell.length_a   1.000
_cell.length_b   1.000
_cell.length_c   1.000
_cell.angle_alpha   90.00
_cell.angle_beta   90.00
_cell.angle_gamma   90.00
#
_symmetry.space_group_name_H-M   'P 1'
#
loop_
_entity.id
_entity.type
_entity.pdbx_description
1 polymer ?
#
loop_
_entity_poly.entity_id
_entity_poly.type
_entity_poly.pdbx_seq_one_letter_code
_entity_poly.pdbx_strand_id
1 'polypeptide(L)' 'SVRRRANLKEGDFLDVVVEADGTVRLVPQITVNRSQAYFWTRRWQEGEREADDDLIAGRYQDFDNMDDLIASLSGEKQ' A
#
# COMPACT_ATOMS: atom_id res chain seq x y z
N SER A 1 -20.87 14.13 -17.33
CA SER A 1 -21.57 13.38 -16.26
C SER A 1 -20.65 13.25 -15.07
N VAL A 2 -21.19 13.37 -13.85
CA VAL A 2 -20.49 13.09 -12.58
C VAL A 2 -19.81 11.72 -12.60
N ARG A 3 -20.46 10.70 -13.17
CA ARG A 3 -19.94 9.33 -13.31
C ARG A 3 -18.56 9.26 -13.98
N ARG A 4 -18.37 9.98 -15.09
CA ARG A 4 -17.09 9.99 -15.83
C ARG A 4 -15.97 10.72 -15.07
N ARG A 5 -16.30 11.82 -14.39
CA ARG A 5 -15.30 12.58 -13.61
C ARG A 5 -14.83 11.80 -12.38
N ALA A 6 -15.69 10.98 -11.80
CA ALA A 6 -15.38 10.10 -10.68
C ALA A 6 -14.88 8.70 -11.11
N ASN A 7 -14.70 8.46 -12.42
CA ASN A 7 -14.31 7.17 -12.99
C ASN A 7 -15.16 5.96 -12.52
N LEU A 8 -16.46 6.20 -12.30
CA LEU A 8 -17.39 5.18 -11.81
C LEU A 8 -17.91 4.29 -12.93
N LYS A 9 -17.94 2.99 -12.67
CA LYS A 9 -18.57 1.96 -13.49
C LYS A 9 -19.80 1.40 -12.78
N GLU A 10 -20.69 0.80 -13.55
CA GLU A 10 -21.83 0.09 -12.96
C GLU A 10 -21.31 -1.11 -12.15
N GLY A 11 -21.77 -1.22 -10.90
CA GLY A 11 -21.31 -2.24 -9.97
C GLY A 11 -20.19 -1.79 -9.00
N ASP A 12 -19.63 -0.59 -9.16
CA ASP A 12 -18.66 -0.06 -8.21
C ASP A 12 -19.30 0.20 -6.84
N PHE A 13 -18.56 -0.09 -5.77
CA PHE A 13 -18.98 0.22 -4.41
C PHE A 13 -18.73 1.69 -4.11
N LEU A 14 -19.66 2.29 -3.35
CA LEU A 14 -19.54 3.65 -2.84
C LEU A 14 -19.64 3.60 -1.32
N ASP A 15 -18.67 4.20 -0.65
CA ASP A 15 -18.86 4.59 0.74
C ASP A 15 -19.67 5.88 0.81
N VAL A 16 -20.58 5.96 1.79
CA VAL A 16 -21.51 7.07 1.95
C VAL A 16 -21.23 7.74 3.27
N VAL A 17 -20.65 8.94 3.20
CA VAL A 17 -20.39 9.76 4.39
C VAL A 17 -21.43 10.86 4.47
N VAL A 18 -22.11 10.94 5.62
CA VAL A 18 -23.02 12.04 5.94
C VAL A 18 -22.27 13.00 6.85
N GLU A 19 -22.00 14.20 6.35
CA GLU A 19 -21.29 15.25 7.07
C GLU A 19 -22.23 15.95 8.08
N ALA A 20 -21.67 16.67 9.05
CA ALA A 20 -22.45 17.32 10.11
C ALA A 20 -23.42 18.41 9.62
N ASP A 21 -23.15 19.00 8.46
CA ASP A 21 -24.01 19.99 7.80
C ASP A 21 -25.12 19.35 6.93
N GLY A 22 -25.20 18.02 6.91
CA GLY A 22 -26.16 17.26 6.11
C GLY A 22 -25.68 16.96 4.69
N THR A 23 -24.48 17.38 4.30
CA THR A 23 -23.90 17.04 2.99
C THR A 23 -23.63 15.55 2.89
N VAL A 24 -23.99 14.94 1.76
CA VAL A 24 -23.68 13.53 1.45
C VAL A 24 -22.49 13.47 0.50
N ARG A 25 -21.41 12.83 0.94
CA ARG A 25 -20.22 12.58 0.12
C ARG A 25 -20.14 11.10 -0.24
N LEU A 26 -20.10 10.85 -1.55
CA LEU A 26 -19.96 9.51 -2.11
C LEU A 26 -18.50 9.29 -2.48
N VAL A 27 -17.87 8.27 -1.90
CA VAL A 27 -16.46 7.93 -2.14
C VAL A 27 -16.38 6.59 -2.87
N PRO A 28 -15.87 6.56 -4.11
CA PRO A 28 -15.61 5.29 -4.82
C PRO A 28 -14.70 4.38 -4.03
N GLN A 29 -15.09 3.10 -3.91
CA GLN A 29 -14.34 2.06 -3.22
C GLN A 29 -13.90 0.97 -4.21
N ILE A 30 -12.75 0.37 -3.93
CA ILE A 30 -12.23 -0.78 -4.66
C ILE A 30 -12.33 -2.00 -3.75
N THR A 31 -12.96 -3.06 -4.24
CA THR A 31 -13.05 -4.32 -3.50
C THR A 31 -11.76 -5.12 -3.66
N VAL A 32 -11.19 -5.53 -2.54
CA VAL A 32 -10.01 -6.40 -2.50
C VAL A 32 -10.39 -7.80 -2.07
N ASN A 33 -9.74 -8.82 -2.63
CA ASN A 33 -9.92 -10.19 -2.16
C ASN A 33 -9.51 -10.28 -0.68
N ARG A 34 -10.28 -11.02 0.12
CA ARG A 34 -10.00 -11.17 1.56
C ARG A 34 -8.58 -11.70 1.84
N SER A 35 -8.05 -12.57 0.99
CA SER A 35 -6.67 -13.08 1.11
C SER A 35 -5.60 -12.01 0.86
N GLN A 36 -5.96 -10.87 0.26
CA GLN A 36 -5.09 -9.73 -0.02
C GLN A 36 -5.40 -8.53 0.89
N ALA A 37 -6.47 -8.59 1.69
CA ALA A 37 -6.87 -7.49 2.56
C ALA A 37 -5.82 -7.16 3.65
N TYR A 38 -4.95 -8.13 3.99
CA TYR A 38 -3.88 -7.92 4.96
C TYR A 38 -2.92 -6.78 4.55
N PHE A 39 -2.71 -6.58 3.24
CA PHE A 39 -1.85 -5.52 2.70
C PHE A 39 -2.31 -4.12 3.16
N TRP A 40 -3.61 -3.95 3.33
CA TRP A 40 -4.23 -2.69 3.75
C TRP A 40 -4.35 -2.55 5.27
N THR A 41 -3.81 -3.49 6.05
CA THR A 41 -3.79 -3.35 7.51
C THR A 41 -2.81 -2.24 7.90
N ARG A 42 -3.13 -1.51 8.99
CA ARG A 42 -2.29 -0.42 9.50
C ARG A 42 -0.83 -0.86 9.70
N ARG A 43 -0.62 -2.03 10.30
CA ARG A 43 0.72 -2.60 10.54
C ARG A 43 1.50 -2.80 9.24
N TRP A 44 0.85 -3.32 8.19
CA TRP A 44 1.52 -3.52 6.90
C TRP A 44 1.89 -2.19 6.26
N GLN A 45 0.95 -1.24 6.23
CA GLN A 45 1.18 0.10 5.66
C GLN A 45 2.26 0.91 6.40
N GLU A 46 2.40 0.72 7.72
CA GLU A 46 3.49 1.30 8.50
C GLU A 46 4.85 0.71 8.08
N GLY A 47 4.92 -0.61 7.85
CA GLY A 47 6.14 -1.26 7.36
C GLY A 47 6.51 -0.87 5.93
N GLU A 48 5.54 -0.72 5.03
CA GLU A 48 5.79 -0.22 3.66
C GLU A 48 6.38 1.20 3.69
N ARG A 49 5.87 2.06 4.59
CA ARG A 49 6.39 3.42 4.73
C ARG A 49 7.83 3.43 5.26
N GLU A 50 8.12 2.59 6.24
CA GLU A 50 9.48 2.44 6.77
C GLU A 50 10.45 1.95 5.67
N ALA A 51 10.04 0.97 4.88
CA ALA A 51 10.83 0.46 3.76
C ALA A 51 11.06 1.54 2.68
N ASP A 52 10.03 2.32 2.33
CA ASP A 52 10.17 3.46 1.40
C ASP A 52 11.13 4.53 1.95
N ASP A 53 11.03 4.85 3.25
CA ASP A 53 11.92 5.80 3.91
C ASP A 53 13.37 5.29 3.95
N ASP A 54 13.58 3.98 4.13
CA ASP A 54 14.89 3.33 4.06
C ASP A 54 15.46 3.42 2.64
N LEU A 55 14.66 3.13 1.61
CA LEU A 55 15.06 3.25 0.21
C LEU A 55 15.46 4.68 -0.15
N ILE A 56 14.64 5.68 0.20
CA ILE A 56 14.91 7.10 -0.06
C ILE A 56 16.19 7.55 0.65
N ALA A 57 16.42 7.08 1.88
CA ALA A 57 17.60 7.43 2.65
C ALA A 57 18.85 6.61 2.29
N GLY A 58 18.76 5.66 1.35
CA GLY A 58 19.87 4.78 1.00
C GLY A 58 20.24 3.79 2.11
N ARG A 59 19.32 3.49 3.03
CA ARG A 59 19.48 2.47 4.10
C ARG A 59 19.13 1.08 3.59
N TYR A 60 19.72 0.70 2.46
CA TYR A 60 19.56 -0.62 1.88
C TYR A 60 20.92 -1.11 1.36
N GLN A 61 21.00 -2.39 1.07
CA GLN A 61 22.19 -3.00 0.48
C GLN A 61 21.76 -3.86 -0.71
N ASP A 62 22.39 -3.63 -1.85
CA ASP A 62 22.25 -4.48 -3.03
C ASP A 62 23.32 -5.57 -3.03
N PHE A 63 23.01 -6.66 -3.72
CA PHE A 63 23.91 -7.80 -3.89
C PHE A 63 23.86 -8.25 -5.35
N ASP A 64 25.04 -8.53 -5.93
CA ASP A 64 25.14 -8.96 -7.33
C ASP A 64 24.63 -10.39 -7.53
N ASN A 65 24.70 -11.21 -6.48
CA ASN A 65 24.26 -12.60 -6.49
C ASN A 65 23.81 -13.09 -5.10
N MET A 66 23.25 -14.30 -5.07
CA MET A 66 22.75 -14.93 -3.84
C MET A 66 23.86 -15.25 -2.83
N ASP A 67 25.05 -15.63 -3.29
CA ASP A 67 26.15 -16.01 -2.40
C ASP A 67 26.63 -14.80 -1.58
N ASP A 68 26.71 -13.62 -2.21
CA ASP A 68 27.04 -12.36 -1.53
C ASP A 68 26.01 -11.98 -0.46
N LEU A 69 24.72 -12.17 -0.75
CA LEU A 69 23.64 -11.96 0.23
C LEU A 69 23.77 -12.92 1.42
N ILE A 70 24.01 -14.20 1.17
CA ILE A 70 24.14 -15.23 2.21
C ILE A 70 25.35 -14.93 3.12
N ALA A 71 26.49 -14.53 2.54
CA ALA A 71 27.67 -14.14 3.29
C ALA A 71 27.38 -12.96 4.24
N SER A 72 26.65 -11.94 3.75
CA SER A 72 26.26 -10.78 4.55
C SER A 72 25.31 -11.13 5.70
N LEU A 73 24.38 -12.07 5.51
CA LEU A 73 23.45 -12.53 6.55
C LEU A 73 24.12 -13.41 7.60
N SER A 74 25.08 -14.23 7.17
CA SER A 74 25.80 -15.17 8.05
C SER A 74 26.85 -14.47 8.93
N GLY A 75 27.18 -13.21 8.66
CA GLY A 75 28.17 -12.44 9.41
C GLY A 75 29.63 -12.86 9.12
N GLU A 76 29.84 -13.72 8.13
CA GLU A 76 31.16 -14.11 7.65
C GLU A 76 31.71 -12.96 6.79
N LYS A 77 32.40 -12.02 7.43
CA LYS A 77 33.25 -11.07 6.71
C LYS A 77 34.42 -11.85 6.11
N GLN A 78 34.57 -11.81 4.79
CA GLN A 78 35.83 -12.18 4.12
C GLN A 78 36.99 -11.29 4.61
#